data_AF-A0A016S9K2-F1
#
_entry.id   AF-A0A016S9K2-F1
#
_cell.length_a   1.000
_cell.length_b   1.000
_cell.length_c   1.000
_cell.angle_alpha   90.00
_cell.angle_beta   90.00
_cell.angle_gamma   90.00
#
_symmetry.space_group_name_H-M   'P 1'
#
loop_
_entity.id
_entity.type
_entity.pdbx_description
1 polymer ?
#
loop_
_entity_poly.entity_id
_entity_poly.type
_entity_poly.pdbx_seq_one_letter_code
_entity_poly.pdbx_strand_id
1 'polypeptide(L)'
;MRIWLLLLLVSFSLYEGIAQRQESTRESEALASISISPATYPTARRDNTIVDDFGGTKVADPYRWLEDPDAPETRQFVSELNAISEPFLEKAPNRGNIRETWVPNIVSYTLV
;
A
#
# COMPACT_ATOMS: atom_id res chain seq x y z
N MET A 1 41.58 -35.18 -13.62
CA MET A 1 41.50 -33.73 -13.34
C MET A 1 40.15 -33.07 -13.71
N ARG A 2 39.29 -33.63 -14.58
CA ARG A 2 38.05 -32.93 -15.05
C ARG A 2 36.85 -32.97 -14.07
N ILE A 3 36.79 -33.96 -13.18
CA ILE A 3 35.69 -34.11 -12.19
C ILE A 3 35.75 -33.04 -11.10
N TRP A 4 36.95 -32.67 -10.64
CA TRP A 4 37.14 -31.62 -9.64
C TRP A 4 36.74 -30.23 -10.13
N LEU A 5 36.88 -29.96 -11.44
CA LEU A 5 36.48 -28.69 -12.04
C LEU A 5 34.95 -28.56 -12.10
N LEU A 6 34.25 -29.65 -12.43
CA LEU A 6 32.78 -29.68 -12.49
C LEU A 6 32.15 -29.53 -11.11
N LEU A 7 32.73 -30.14 -10.07
CA LEU A 7 32.27 -29.98 -8.70
C LEU A 7 32.42 -28.53 -8.21
N LEU A 8 33.51 -27.85 -8.59
CA LEU A 8 33.75 -26.45 -8.25
C LEU A 8 32.76 -25.51 -8.97
N LEU A 9 32.45 -25.81 -10.24
CA LEU A 9 31.49 -25.04 -11.03
C LEU A 9 30.04 -25.20 -10.52
N VAL A 10 29.66 -26.41 -10.11
CA VAL A 10 28.34 -26.68 -9.50
C VAL A 10 28.24 -26.02 -8.12
N SER A 11 29.28 -26.07 -7.29
CA SER A 11 29.28 -25.37 -6.00
C SER A 11 29.24 -23.85 -6.16
N PHE A 12 29.89 -23.31 -7.20
CA PHE A 12 29.89 -21.88 -7.50
C PHE A 12 28.50 -21.41 -7.96
N SER A 13 27.86 -22.15 -8.86
CA SER A 13 26.51 -21.85 -9.34
C SER A 13 25.45 -22.00 -8.23
N LEU A 14 25.63 -22.98 -7.34
CA LEU A 14 24.77 -23.16 -6.17
C LEU A 14 24.97 -22.05 -5.12
N TYR A 15 26.20 -21.52 -4.99
CA TYR A 15 26.51 -20.41 -4.08
C TYR A 15 25.91 -19.08 -4.56
N GLU A 16 25.98 -18.78 -5.87
CA GLU A 16 25.33 -17.59 -6.44
C GLU A 16 23.80 -17.63 -6.26
N GLY A 17 23.17 -18.80 -6.43
CA GLY A 17 21.73 -18.97 -6.19
C GLY A 17 21.31 -18.80 -4.72
N ILE A 18 22.15 -19.22 -3.76
CA ILE A 18 21.88 -19.05 -2.32
C ILE A 18 22.05 -17.59 -1.90
N ALA A 19 23.02 -16.87 -2.48
CA ALA A 19 23.24 -15.45 -2.21
C ALA A 19 22.03 -14.60 -2.65
N GLN A 20 21.50 -14.83 -3.87
CA GLN A 20 20.29 -14.13 -4.33
C GLN A 20 19.04 -14.46 -3.49
N ARG A 21 18.93 -15.70 -3.00
CA ARG A 21 17.81 -16.12 -2.14
C ARG A 21 17.88 -15.50 -0.74
N GLN A 22 19.09 -15.27 -0.22
CA GLN A 22 19.33 -14.62 1.08
C GLN A 22 19.04 -13.11 1.05
N GLU A 23 19.39 -12.42 -0.04
CA GLU A 23 19.12 -10.99 -0.21
C GLU A 23 17.61 -10.73 -0.31
N SER A 24 16.90 -11.53 -1.12
CA SER A 24 15.45 -11.46 -1.29
C SER A 24 14.68 -11.70 0.02
N THR A 25 15.14 -12.66 0.85
CA THR A 25 14.52 -12.89 2.18
C THR A 25 14.81 -11.76 3.17
N ARG A 26 16.02 -11.17 3.17
CA ARG A 26 16.38 -10.08 4.09
C ARG A 26 15.68 -8.76 3.76
N GLU A 27 15.52 -8.43 2.48
CA GLU A 27 14.68 -7.29 2.06
C GLU A 27 13.21 -7.51 2.48
N SER A 28 12.69 -8.74 2.35
CA SER A 28 11.32 -9.06 2.77
C SER A 28 11.10 -8.97 4.29
N GLU A 29 12.10 -9.32 5.10
CA GLU A 29 12.04 -9.20 6.56
C GLU A 29 12.20 -7.75 7.03
N ALA A 30 12.99 -6.92 6.33
CA ALA A 30 13.09 -5.49 6.62
C ALA A 30 11.79 -4.72 6.32
N LEU A 31 11.08 -5.10 5.24
CA LEU A 31 9.79 -4.53 4.85
C LEU A 31 8.64 -4.92 5.79
N ALA A 32 8.79 -5.98 6.59
CA ALA A 32 7.76 -6.46 7.51
C ALA A 32 7.55 -5.57 8.75
N SER A 33 8.36 -4.53 8.95
CA SER A 33 8.30 -3.66 10.14
C SER A 33 7.50 -2.37 9.98
N ILE A 34 6.86 -2.13 8.82
CA ILE A 34 6.18 -0.87 8.57
C ILE A 34 4.77 -0.91 9.19
N SER A 35 4.64 -0.33 10.38
CA SER A 35 3.35 -0.11 11.06
C SER A 35 3.12 1.39 11.30
N ILE A 36 1.89 1.85 11.06
CA ILE A 36 1.45 3.21 11.40
C ILE A 36 0.66 3.11 12.70
N SER A 37 1.06 3.88 13.71
CA SER A 37 0.35 3.89 14.99
C SER A 37 -1.07 4.42 14.83
N PRO A 38 -2.09 3.78 15.44
CA PRO A 38 -3.46 4.29 15.43
C PRO A 38 -3.59 5.73 15.96
N ALA A 39 -2.70 6.15 16.86
CA ALA A 39 -2.68 7.49 17.43
C ALA A 39 -2.24 8.59 16.44
N THR A 40 -1.68 8.20 15.29
CA THR A 40 -1.23 9.13 14.24
C THR A 40 -2.39 9.62 13.37
N TYR A 41 -3.50 8.87 13.31
CA TYR A 41 -4.64 9.24 12.46
C TYR A 41 -5.38 10.47 12.99
N PRO A 42 -5.83 11.37 12.10
CA PRO A 42 -6.66 12.50 12.48
C PRO A 42 -8.00 12.01 13.05
N THR A 43 -8.49 12.69 14.08
CA THR A 43 -9.80 12.41 14.67
C THR A 43 -10.89 12.90 13.73
N ALA A 44 -11.65 11.99 13.12
CA ALA A 44 -12.81 12.34 12.31
C ALA A 44 -13.94 12.91 13.18
N ARG A 45 -14.55 14.02 12.74
CA ARG A 45 -15.79 14.53 13.35
C ARG A 45 -16.90 13.48 13.21
N ARG A 46 -17.69 13.34 14.27
CA ARG A 46 -18.88 12.48 14.31
C ARG A 46 -20.12 13.33 14.50
N ASP A 47 -21.08 13.18 13.61
CA ASP A 47 -22.40 13.81 13.72
C ASP A 47 -23.47 12.79 14.10
N ASN A 48 -23.71 12.63 15.40
CA ASN A 48 -24.69 11.64 15.88
C ASN A 48 -26.15 12.06 15.64
N THR A 49 -26.41 13.19 14.98
CA THR A 49 -27.77 13.65 14.70
C THR A 49 -28.37 13.01 13.44
N ILE A 50 -27.53 12.44 12.58
CA ILE A 50 -27.93 11.85 11.30
C ILE A 50 -28.28 10.37 11.52
N VAL A 51 -29.57 10.06 11.41
CA VAL A 51 -30.11 8.71 11.57
C VAL A 51 -31.18 8.46 10.52
N ASP A 52 -30.97 7.44 9.69
CA ASP A 52 -31.92 7.00 8.68
C ASP A 52 -32.85 5.89 9.21
N ASP A 53 -34.00 5.72 8.57
CA ASP A 53 -34.95 4.64 8.86
C ASP A 53 -35.12 3.73 7.64
N PHE A 54 -34.73 2.47 7.80
CA PHE A 54 -34.90 1.43 6.79
C PHE A 54 -35.91 0.40 7.27
N GLY A 55 -37.18 0.53 6.83
CA GLY A 55 -38.23 -0.43 7.13
C GLY A 55 -38.51 -0.59 8.64
N GLY A 56 -38.37 0.49 9.42
CA GLY A 56 -38.49 0.50 10.88
C GLY A 56 -37.15 0.32 11.61
N THR A 57 -36.05 0.05 10.91
CA THR A 57 -34.71 -0.08 11.52
C THR A 57 -33.97 1.26 11.46
N LYS A 58 -33.62 1.81 12.62
CA LYS A 58 -32.82 3.04 12.72
C LYS A 58 -31.33 2.76 12.52
N VAL A 59 -30.69 3.46 11.59
CA VAL A 59 -29.25 3.34 11.28
C VAL A 59 -28.61 4.72 11.39
N ALA A 60 -27.68 4.89 12.33
CA ALA A 60 -26.93 6.14 12.48
C ALA A 60 -25.81 6.20 11.44
N ASP A 61 -25.64 7.37 10.82
CA ASP A 61 -24.53 7.65 9.90
C ASP A 61 -23.74 8.89 10.35
N PRO A 62 -22.84 8.73 11.33
CA PRO A 62 -22.09 9.85 11.90
C PRO A 62 -21.10 10.51 10.96
N TYR A 63 -20.86 9.92 9.79
CA TYR A 63 -19.84 10.36 8.84
C TYR A 63 -20.42 10.78 7.48
N ARG A 64 -21.74 11.01 7.41
CA ARG A 64 -22.45 11.53 6.23
C ARG A 64 -21.78 12.74 5.57
N TRP A 65 -21.09 13.57 6.35
CA TRP A 65 -20.36 14.74 5.84
C TRP A 65 -19.23 14.40 4.88
N LEU A 66 -18.68 13.17 4.94
CA LEU A 66 -17.66 12.69 4.00
C LEU A 66 -18.20 12.40 2.59
N GLU A 67 -19.53 12.37 2.41
CA GLU A 67 -20.15 12.13 1.11
C GLU A 67 -20.06 13.34 0.17
N ASP A 68 -19.81 14.55 0.68
CA ASP A 68 -19.54 15.74 -0.12
C ASP A 68 -18.02 15.88 -0.34
N PRO A 69 -17.50 15.58 -1.55
CA PRO A 69 -16.06 15.68 -1.83
C PRO A 69 -15.58 17.12 -1.99
N ASP A 70 -16.47 18.07 -2.28
CA ASP A 70 -16.13 19.48 -2.49
C ASP A 70 -16.16 20.29 -1.18
N ALA A 71 -16.76 19.73 -0.12
CA ALA A 71 -16.78 20.32 1.20
C ALA A 71 -15.34 20.59 1.71
N PRO A 72 -15.07 21.79 2.26
CA PRO A 72 -13.75 22.12 2.83
C PRO A 72 -13.30 21.14 3.92
N GLU A 73 -14.21 20.68 4.77
CA GLU A 73 -13.93 19.72 5.84
C GLU A 73 -13.45 18.37 5.29
N THR A 74 -14.15 17.83 4.28
CA THR A 74 -13.78 16.57 3.61
C THR A 74 -12.42 16.65 2.96
N ARG A 75 -12.15 17.74 2.21
CA ARG A 75 -10.84 17.93 1.56
C ARG A 75 -9.71 18.04 2.57
N GLN A 76 -9.93 18.75 3.69
CA GLN A 76 -8.95 18.84 4.76
C GLN A 76 -8.66 17.46 5.36
N PHE A 77 -9.71 16.71 5.71
CA PHE A 77 -9.56 15.39 6.32
C PHE A 77 -8.84 14.40 5.40
N VAL A 78 -9.18 14.39 4.11
CA VAL A 78 -8.47 13.58 3.10
C VAL A 78 -7.01 14.00 2.98
N SER A 79 -6.71 15.30 3.00
CA SER A 79 -5.32 15.78 2.96
C SER A 79 -4.51 15.30 4.18
N GLU A 80 -5.10 15.29 5.37
CA GLU A 80 -4.46 14.80 6.59
C GLU A 80 -4.19 13.29 6.51
N LEU A 81 -5.12 12.50 5.96
CA LEU A 81 -4.92 11.07 5.71
C LEU A 81 -3.87 10.79 4.63
N ASN A 82 -3.84 11.58 3.56
CA ASN A 82 -2.83 11.46 2.51
C ASN A 82 -1.42 11.76 3.06
N ALA A 83 -1.27 12.77 3.90
CA ALA A 83 0.02 13.08 4.53
C ALA A 83 0.59 11.92 5.37
N ILE A 84 -0.27 11.05 5.90
CA ILE A 84 0.13 9.85 6.64
C ILE A 84 0.45 8.69 5.70
N SER A 85 -0.35 8.50 4.65
CA SER A 85 -0.26 7.34 3.76
C SER A 85 0.79 7.50 2.64
N GLU A 86 1.03 8.71 2.15
CA GLU A 86 1.99 8.97 1.07
C GLU A 86 3.41 8.48 1.41
N PRO A 87 4.02 8.83 2.57
CA PRO A 87 5.35 8.34 2.92
C PRO A 87 5.42 6.82 3.11
N PHE A 88 4.29 6.20 3.47
CA PHE A 88 4.18 4.75 3.55
C PHE A 88 4.22 4.12 2.16
N LEU A 89 3.45 4.65 1.22
CA LEU A 89 3.40 4.16 -0.16
C LEU A 89 4.71 4.44 -0.91
N GLU A 90 5.39 5.56 -0.65
CA GLU A 90 6.68 5.89 -1.27
C GLU A 90 7.78 4.88 -0.94
N LYS A 91 7.73 4.26 0.25
CA LYS A 91 8.67 3.22 0.66
C LYS A 91 8.43 1.88 -0.04
N ALA A 92 7.32 1.71 -0.74
CA ALA A 92 7.02 0.46 -1.42
C ALA A 92 7.99 0.23 -2.60
N PRO A 93 8.82 -0.84 -2.58
CA PRO A 93 9.89 -1.05 -3.56
C PRO A 93 9.41 -1.08 -5.01
N ASN A 94 8.21 -1.65 -5.23
CA ASN A 94 7.66 -1.86 -6.58
C ASN A 94 6.79 -0.69 -7.08
N ARG A 95 6.62 0.40 -6.32
CA ARG A 95 5.73 1.51 -6.71
C ARG A 95 6.13 2.12 -8.05
N GLY A 96 7.42 2.31 -8.30
CA GLY A 96 7.94 2.86 -9.56
C GLY A 96 7.63 1.95 -10.76
N ASN A 97 7.94 0.66 -10.65
CA ASN A 97 7.67 -0.33 -11.70
C ASN A 97 6.17 -0.41 -12.06
N ILE A 98 5.31 -0.38 -11.03
CA ILE A 98 3.86 -0.39 -11.24
C ILE A 98 3.42 0.86 -12.00
N ARG A 99 3.96 2.03 -11.62
CA ARG A 99 3.60 3.31 -12.25
C ARG A 99 4.02 3.38 -13.72
N GLU A 100 5.17 2.83 -14.06
CA GLU A 100 5.68 2.83 -15.43
C GLU A 100 4.99 1.77 -16.32
N THR A 101 4.71 0.58 -15.76
CA THR A 101 4.20 -0.54 -16.55
C THR A 101 2.68 -0.52 -16.68
N TRP A 102 1.95 -0.23 -15.60
CA TRP A 102 0.49 -0.45 -15.55
C TRP A 102 -0.31 0.80 -15.87
N VAL A 103 0.14 1.97 -15.42
CA VAL A 103 -0.61 3.22 -15.59
C VAL A 103 -0.82 3.57 -17.07
N PRO A 104 0.19 3.52 -17.95
CA PRO A 104 -0.02 3.81 -19.38
C PRO A 104 -1.00 2.85 -20.04
N ASN A 105 -0.95 1.57 -19.65
CA ASN A 105 -1.83 0.55 -20.20
C ASN A 105 -3.28 0.78 -19.76
N ILE A 106 -3.54 1.04 -18.46
CA ILE A 106 -4.90 1.27 -17.95
C ILE A 106 -5.53 2.53 -18.57
N VAL A 107 -4.79 3.63 -18.66
CA VAL A 107 -5.30 4.89 -19.24
C VAL A 107 -5.61 4.72 -20.73
N SER A 108 -4.83 3.91 -21.45
CA SER A 108 -5.08 3.65 -22.88
C SER A 108 -6.40 2.94 -23.15
N TYR A 109 -6.88 2.08 -22.25
CA TYR A 109 -8.14 1.33 -22.42
C TYR A 109 -9.39 2.13 -22.04
N THR A 110 -9.23 3.29 -21.40
CA THR A 110 -10.37 4.10 -20.91
C THR A 110 -10.75 5.23 -21.88
N LEU A 111 -9.97 5.44 -22.94
CA LEU A 111 -10.18 6.47 -23.98
C LEU A 111 -10.51 5.87 -25.36
N VAL A 112 -11.24 4.75 -25.39
CA VAL A 112 -11.86 4.18 -26.60
C VAL A 112 -13.37 4.11 -26.40
#